data_AF-A0A401GY43-F1
#
_entry.id   AF-A0A401GY43-F1
#
_cell.length_a   1.000
_cell.length_b   1.000
_cell.length_c   1.000
_cell.angle_alpha   90.00
_cell.angle_beta   90.00
_cell.angle_gamma   90.00
#
_symmetry.space_group_name_H-M   'P 1'
#
loop_
_entity.id
_entity.type
_entity.pdbx_description
1 polymer ?
#
loop_
_entity_poly.entity_id
_entity_poly.type
_entity_poly.pdbx_seq_one_letter_code
_entity_poly.pdbx_strand_id
1 'polypeptide(L)'
;MSGLARDAAAFKSALHRQDYSSWHSQPNPVPLLASAPEPTPELPTKSKKKRPKSNVVYSQPAETGTGTNVNTQLVYAVNHLKTTGNPMRLQDLAILTNTPIDTDKVLQEKFRSHDRILYDPKTDLYSYRHDFNVRNKAALLTEIQRQTRKGGGLSVRTLKESWKEAPQAIEELEKEGEVYVTRTLKDGQMRMVFWNEIKPDEESGGVAVEKEFNDLWHSLEVPNDVDLLKHLQSEGLQVTAAEALVPKGPAGKKKGRKSAPRQRQMRITNTHLRGQIDLSRDYAAPSAK
;
A
#
# COMPACT_ATOMS: atom_id res chain seq x y z
N MET A 1 -15.10 1.05 41.34
CA MET A 1 -14.67 -0.23 40.72
C MET A 1 -15.45 -0.51 39.43
N SER A 2 -15.43 0.39 38.42
CA SER A 2 -16.32 0.25 37.25
C SER A 2 -15.78 0.79 35.90
N GLY A 3 -14.55 1.32 35.85
CA GLY A 3 -13.91 1.75 34.59
C GLY A 3 -13.31 0.57 33.81
N LEU A 4 -12.47 -0.23 34.48
CA LEU A 4 -11.77 -1.36 33.86
C LEU A 4 -12.69 -2.43 33.28
N ALA A 5 -13.87 -2.64 33.88
CA ALA A 5 -14.85 -3.59 33.37
C ALA A 5 -15.54 -3.09 32.08
N ARG A 6 -15.73 -1.77 31.95
CA ARG A 6 -16.26 -1.14 30.72
C ARG A 6 -15.24 -1.18 29.60
N ASP A 7 -13.98 -0.88 29.89
CA ASP A 7 -12.91 -0.92 28.89
C ASP A 7 -12.65 -2.35 28.40
N ALA A 8 -12.70 -3.34 29.29
CA ALA A 8 -12.60 -4.75 28.90
C ALA A 8 -13.79 -5.22 28.03
N ALA A 9 -14.99 -4.66 28.22
CA ALA A 9 -16.15 -4.97 27.39
C ALA A 9 -16.07 -4.29 26.01
N ALA A 10 -15.58 -3.04 25.96
CA ALA A 10 -15.36 -2.31 24.71
C ALA A 10 -14.25 -2.93 23.86
N PHE A 11 -13.18 -3.45 24.48
CA PHE A 11 -12.12 -4.16 23.77
C PHE A 11 -12.61 -5.48 23.16
N LYS A 12 -13.49 -6.21 23.87
CA LYS A 12 -14.07 -7.47 23.38
C LYS A 12 -15.06 -7.26 22.24
N SER A 13 -15.83 -6.17 22.24
CA SER A 13 -16.75 -5.86 21.14
C SER A 13 -16.02 -5.40 19.87
N ALA A 14 -14.87 -4.72 20.01
CA ALA A 14 -14.02 -4.34 18.88
C ALA A 14 -13.40 -5.56 18.15
N LEU A 15 -13.07 -6.61 18.89
CA LEU A 15 -12.53 -7.86 18.34
C LEU A 15 -13.57 -8.70 17.58
N HIS A 16 -14.86 -8.54 17.88
CA HIS A 16 -15.96 -9.28 17.22
C HIS A 16 -16.45 -8.63 15.91
N ARG A 17 -16.00 -7.41 15.58
CA ARG A 17 -16.42 -6.64 14.40
C ARG A 17 -15.48 -6.77 13.20
N GLN A 18 -14.75 -7.86 13.10
CA GLN A 18 -13.95 -8.17 11.91
C GLN A 18 -14.56 -9.35 11.16
N ASP A 19 -15.69 -9.10 10.51
CA ASP A 19 -16.20 -9.99 9.47
C ASP A 19 -15.35 -9.82 8.21
N TYR A 20 -14.28 -10.62 8.09
CA TYR A 20 -13.47 -10.74 6.87
C TYR A 20 -14.18 -11.54 5.75
N SER A 21 -15.50 -11.72 5.85
CA SER A 21 -16.30 -12.52 4.91
C SER A 21 -16.58 -11.84 3.57
N SER A 22 -16.20 -10.58 3.36
CA SER A 22 -16.45 -9.87 2.10
C SER A 22 -15.24 -9.80 1.14
N TRP A 23 -14.11 -10.43 1.48
CA TRP A 23 -12.88 -10.38 0.67
C TRP A 23 -12.42 -11.73 0.13
N HIS A 24 -13.35 -12.57 -0.30
CA HIS A 24 -13.04 -13.68 -1.19
C HIS A 24 -13.93 -13.58 -2.43
N SER A 25 -13.40 -12.92 -3.46
CA SER A 25 -13.90 -13.04 -4.83
C SER A 25 -13.59 -14.44 -5.35
N GLN A 26 -14.45 -15.41 -5.03
CA GLN A 26 -14.52 -16.65 -5.80
C GLN A 26 -15.75 -16.56 -6.70
N PRO A 27 -15.59 -16.52 -8.04
CA PRO A 27 -16.73 -16.63 -8.92
C PRO A 27 -17.35 -18.02 -8.76
N ASN A 28 -18.68 -18.04 -8.65
CA ASN A 28 -19.50 -19.26 -8.60
C ASN A 28 -19.18 -20.16 -9.82
N PRO A 29 -18.92 -21.47 -9.66
CA PRO A 29 -18.71 -22.35 -10.79
C PRO A 29 -20.04 -22.63 -11.48
N VAL A 30 -20.19 -22.14 -12.70
CA VAL A 30 -21.27 -22.51 -13.63
C VAL A 30 -21.11 -24.01 -13.98
N PRO A 31 -22.18 -24.82 -13.95
CA PRO A 31 -22.07 -26.24 -14.23
C PRO A 31 -21.72 -26.48 -15.70
N LEU A 32 -20.53 -27.07 -15.91
CA LEU A 32 -20.12 -27.63 -17.19
C LEU A 32 -20.96 -28.87 -17.49
N LEU A 33 -21.83 -28.79 -18.50
CA LEU A 33 -22.34 -29.99 -19.17
C LEU A 33 -21.15 -30.66 -19.87
N ALA A 34 -20.68 -31.75 -19.27
CA ALA A 34 -19.71 -32.65 -19.88
C ALA A 34 -20.39 -33.54 -20.91
N SER A 35 -19.76 -33.59 -22.08
CA SER A 35 -19.96 -34.49 -23.20
C SER A 35 -19.32 -35.86 -22.97
N ALA A 36 -19.97 -36.93 -23.43
CA ALA A 36 -19.39 -38.20 -23.95
C ALA A 36 -20.54 -39.05 -24.57
N PRO A 37 -20.30 -40.02 -25.49
CA PRO A 37 -19.02 -40.63 -25.87
C PRO A 37 -18.74 -40.85 -27.39
N GLU A 38 -17.45 -41.13 -27.63
CA GLU A 38 -16.78 -42.02 -28.61
C GLU A 38 -16.76 -41.81 -30.16
N PRO A 39 -15.62 -42.14 -30.82
CA PRO A 39 -15.38 -41.97 -32.26
C PRO A 39 -15.37 -43.28 -33.07
N THR A 40 -15.67 -43.21 -34.38
CA THR A 40 -15.18 -44.11 -35.47
C THR A 40 -15.58 -43.52 -36.84
N PRO A 41 -14.92 -43.91 -37.97
CA PRO A 41 -14.42 -42.96 -38.98
C PRO A 41 -15.06 -43.03 -40.39
N GLU A 42 -14.59 -42.11 -41.27
CA GLU A 42 -14.50 -42.18 -42.77
C GLU A 42 -15.45 -41.36 -43.70
N LEU A 43 -14.82 -40.38 -44.41
CA LEU A 43 -14.93 -40.00 -45.86
C LEU A 43 -16.25 -39.38 -46.44
N PRO A 44 -16.27 -38.73 -47.64
CA PRO A 44 -16.10 -37.28 -47.79
C PRO A 44 -17.17 -36.56 -48.68
N THR A 45 -16.99 -35.24 -48.88
CA THR A 45 -17.51 -34.35 -49.95
C THR A 45 -18.83 -33.59 -49.72
N LYS A 46 -18.77 -32.24 -49.73
CA LYS A 46 -19.33 -31.36 -50.79
C LYS A 46 -19.35 -29.88 -50.36
N SER A 47 -18.91 -29.04 -51.29
CA SER A 47 -18.78 -27.58 -51.29
C SER A 47 -20.05 -26.80 -50.87
N LYS A 48 -19.89 -25.73 -50.08
CA LYS A 48 -20.88 -24.64 -49.97
C LYS A 48 -20.23 -23.24 -50.00
N LYS A 49 -20.80 -22.40 -50.87
CA LYS A 49 -20.44 -21.02 -51.22
C LYS A 49 -20.42 -20.05 -50.02
N LYS A 50 -19.44 -19.14 -49.98
CA LYS A 50 -19.33 -18.03 -49.01
C LYS A 50 -20.34 -16.91 -49.35
N ARG A 51 -21.10 -16.44 -48.36
CA ARG A 51 -21.91 -15.19 -48.44
C ARG A 51 -21.03 -14.00 -48.03
N PRO A 52 -21.19 -12.80 -48.63
CA PRO A 52 -20.38 -11.64 -48.28
C PRO A 52 -20.81 -11.09 -46.91
N LYS A 53 -19.84 -10.81 -46.05
CA LYS A 53 -20.07 -10.15 -44.75
C LYS A 53 -20.16 -8.65 -44.99
N SER A 54 -21.32 -8.06 -44.71
CA SER A 54 -21.48 -6.61 -44.64
C SER A 54 -20.65 -6.07 -43.48
N ASN A 55 -19.72 -5.17 -43.79
CA ASN A 55 -18.89 -4.46 -42.82
C ASN A 55 -19.74 -3.37 -42.15
N VAL A 56 -20.61 -3.76 -41.23
CA VAL A 56 -21.26 -2.82 -40.32
C VAL A 56 -20.21 -2.43 -39.28
N VAL A 57 -19.57 -1.29 -39.52
CA VAL A 57 -18.67 -0.64 -38.57
C VAL A 57 -19.53 -0.18 -37.39
N TYR A 58 -19.53 -0.98 -36.33
CA TYR A 58 -20.16 -0.64 -35.06
C TYR A 58 -19.25 0.38 -34.36
N SER A 59 -19.45 1.66 -34.66
CA SER A 59 -18.86 2.76 -33.89
C SER A 59 -19.51 2.76 -32.51
N GLN A 60 -19.01 1.93 -31.59
CA GLN A 60 -19.32 2.11 -30.18
C GLN A 60 -18.66 3.43 -29.76
N PRO A 61 -19.42 4.44 -29.34
CA PRO A 61 -18.83 5.52 -28.58
C PRO A 61 -18.51 4.89 -27.22
N ALA A 62 -17.23 4.68 -26.94
CA ALA A 62 -16.77 4.14 -25.65
C ALA A 62 -17.25 4.97 -24.43
N GLU A 63 -17.82 6.16 -24.68
CA GLU A 63 -18.32 7.12 -23.69
C GLU A 63 -19.86 7.14 -23.53
N THR A 64 -20.59 6.14 -24.02
CA THR A 64 -22.07 6.12 -23.89
C THR A 64 -22.49 5.67 -22.48
N GLY A 65 -22.33 6.55 -21.48
CA GLY A 65 -22.84 6.37 -20.12
C GLY A 65 -21.81 6.58 -19.00
N THR A 66 -20.52 6.68 -19.32
CA THR A 66 -19.43 6.90 -18.35
C THR A 66 -19.36 8.32 -17.81
N GLY A 67 -20.08 9.29 -18.40
CA GLY A 67 -20.10 10.69 -17.98
C GLY A 67 -21.28 11.12 -17.10
N THR A 68 -22.28 10.27 -16.85
CA THR A 68 -23.48 10.64 -16.05
C THR A 68 -23.34 10.33 -14.57
N ASN A 69 -22.37 9.50 -14.18
CA ASN A 69 -22.14 9.16 -12.80
C ASN A 69 -21.49 10.33 -12.05
N VAL A 70 -22.10 10.74 -10.93
CA VAL A 70 -21.63 11.83 -10.06
C VAL A 70 -20.16 11.66 -9.68
N ASN A 71 -19.70 10.44 -9.38
CA ASN A 71 -18.30 10.22 -8.99
C ASN A 71 -17.34 10.38 -10.17
N THR A 72 -17.73 9.99 -11.38
CA THR A 72 -16.89 10.19 -12.56
C THR A 72 -16.81 11.67 -12.93
N GLN A 73 -17.94 12.38 -12.85
CA GLN A 73 -17.99 13.83 -13.04
C GLN A 73 -17.08 14.56 -12.04
N LEU A 74 -17.10 14.13 -10.77
CA LEU A 74 -16.21 14.66 -9.75
C LEU A 74 -14.73 14.46 -10.10
N VAL A 75 -14.36 13.27 -10.60
CA VAL A 75 -12.97 12.98 -11.01
C VAL A 75 -12.55 13.86 -12.19
N TYR A 76 -13.43 14.08 -13.18
CA TYR A 76 -13.14 14.99 -14.29
C TYR A 76 -12.93 16.44 -13.81
N ALA A 77 -13.77 16.89 -12.88
CA ALA A 77 -13.66 18.21 -12.26
C ALA A 77 -12.34 18.41 -11.53
N VAL A 78 -11.96 17.45 -10.69
CA VAL A 78 -10.72 17.47 -9.91
C VAL A 78 -9.49 17.38 -10.83
N ASN A 79 -9.52 16.51 -11.84
CA ASN A 79 -8.40 16.38 -12.79
C ASN A 79 -8.18 17.66 -13.61
N HIS A 80 -9.26 18.38 -13.95
CA HIS A 80 -9.15 19.66 -14.62
C HIS A 80 -8.48 20.71 -13.72
N LEU A 81 -8.92 20.84 -12.46
CA LEU A 81 -8.27 21.75 -11.50
C LEU A 81 -6.80 21.40 -11.24
N LYS A 82 -6.48 20.10 -11.18
CA LYS A 82 -5.11 19.60 -11.05
C LYS A 82 -4.22 20.00 -12.23
N THR A 83 -4.75 20.00 -13.45
CA THR A 83 -3.97 20.32 -14.67
C THR A 83 -3.77 21.83 -14.82
N THR A 84 -4.81 22.61 -14.54
CA THR A 84 -4.79 24.07 -14.71
C THR A 84 -4.03 24.78 -13.59
N GLY A 85 -4.05 24.23 -12.37
CA GLY A 85 -3.29 24.73 -11.21
C GLY A 85 -3.72 26.11 -10.67
N ASN A 86 -4.57 26.84 -11.41
CA ASN A 86 -5.09 28.15 -11.06
C ASN A 86 -6.44 28.03 -10.35
N PRO A 87 -6.76 28.96 -9.43
CA PRO A 87 -8.07 29.01 -8.80
C PRO A 87 -9.14 29.37 -9.84
N MET A 88 -10.27 28.67 -9.83
CA MET A 88 -11.35 28.79 -10.83
C MET A 88 -12.72 28.90 -10.18
N ARG A 89 -13.65 29.57 -10.87
CA ARG A 89 -15.06 29.61 -10.45
C ARG A 89 -15.76 28.29 -10.76
N LEU A 90 -16.84 28.01 -10.03
CA LEU A 90 -17.62 26.79 -10.21
C LEU A 90 -18.24 26.70 -11.61
N GLN A 91 -18.76 27.82 -12.12
CA GLN A 91 -19.42 27.88 -13.43
C GLN A 91 -18.43 27.64 -14.57
N ASP A 92 -17.25 28.26 -14.50
CA ASP A 92 -16.20 28.06 -15.50
C ASP A 92 -15.74 26.60 -15.53
N LEU A 93 -15.66 25.97 -14.36
CA LEU A 93 -15.31 24.56 -14.21
C LEU A 93 -16.38 23.65 -14.83
N ALA A 94 -17.66 23.94 -14.57
CA ALA A 94 -18.78 23.21 -15.15
C ALA A 94 -18.78 23.28 -16.69
N ILE A 95 -18.50 24.45 -17.25
CA ILE A 95 -18.40 24.66 -18.71
C ILE A 95 -17.22 23.89 -19.31
N LEU A 96 -16.03 24.00 -18.73
CA LEU A 96 -14.83 23.37 -19.30
C LEU A 96 -14.86 21.85 -19.21
N THR A 97 -15.44 21.31 -18.15
CA THR A 97 -15.52 19.85 -17.95
C THR A 97 -16.80 19.23 -18.51
N ASN A 98 -17.73 20.05 -19.01
CA ASN A 98 -19.09 19.64 -19.41
C ASN A 98 -19.81 18.84 -18.31
N THR A 99 -19.58 19.20 -17.03
CA THR A 99 -20.20 18.52 -15.89
C THR A 99 -21.19 19.46 -15.19
N PRO A 100 -22.39 18.97 -14.81
CA PRO A 100 -23.42 19.79 -14.18
C PRO A 100 -23.16 20.04 -12.67
N ILE A 101 -21.95 20.48 -12.30
CA ILE A 101 -21.58 20.74 -10.90
C ILE A 101 -22.34 21.94 -10.31
N ASP A 102 -22.71 22.90 -11.17
CA ASP A 102 -23.48 24.08 -10.74
C ASP A 102 -24.98 23.77 -10.54
N THR A 103 -25.50 22.78 -11.27
CA THR A 103 -26.93 22.44 -11.25
C THR A 103 -27.26 21.35 -10.23
N ASP A 104 -26.39 20.34 -10.10
CA ASP A 104 -26.60 19.22 -9.18
C ASP A 104 -26.01 19.54 -7.79
N LYS A 105 -26.90 19.77 -6.82
CA LYS A 105 -26.54 20.07 -5.43
C LYS A 105 -25.73 18.93 -4.78
N VAL A 106 -26.02 17.68 -5.12
CA VAL A 106 -25.32 16.51 -4.54
C VAL A 106 -23.87 16.48 -5.00
N LEU A 107 -23.63 16.78 -6.28
CA LEU A 107 -22.29 16.87 -6.84
C LEU A 107 -21.52 18.06 -6.24
N GLN A 108 -22.19 19.20 -6.08
CA GLN A 108 -21.59 20.39 -5.46
C GLN A 108 -21.15 20.15 -4.01
N GLU A 109 -22.00 19.52 -3.20
CA GLU A 109 -21.66 19.17 -1.82
C GLU A 109 -20.47 18.21 -1.76
N LYS A 110 -20.48 17.16 -2.60
CA LYS A 110 -19.36 16.22 -2.70
C LYS A 110 -18.07 16.90 -3.13
N PHE A 111 -18.15 17.82 -4.09
CA PHE A 111 -17.01 18.58 -4.59
C PHE A 111 -16.43 19.50 -3.50
N ARG A 112 -17.28 20.17 -2.71
CA ARG A 112 -16.83 20.97 -1.55
C ARG A 112 -16.24 20.12 -0.44
N SER A 113 -16.75 18.92 -0.22
CA SER A 113 -16.27 18.00 0.83
C SER A 113 -14.96 17.28 0.49
N HIS A 114 -14.44 17.43 -0.73
CA HIS A 114 -13.30 16.67 -1.22
C HIS A 114 -11.96 17.20 -0.67
N ASP A 115 -11.14 16.34 -0.04
CA ASP A 115 -9.89 16.68 0.66
C ASP A 115 -8.85 17.47 -0.18
N ARG A 116 -8.87 17.29 -1.50
CA ARG A 116 -7.94 17.93 -2.44
C ARG A 116 -8.47 19.26 -2.98
N ILE A 117 -9.68 19.69 -2.62
CA ILE A 117 -10.27 20.94 -3.11
C ILE A 117 -10.24 21.96 -1.97
N LEU A 118 -9.69 23.14 -2.25
CA LEU A 118 -9.74 24.28 -1.36
C LEU A 118 -10.74 25.28 -1.91
N TYR A 119 -11.79 25.52 -1.14
CA TYR A 119 -12.80 26.54 -1.41
C TYR A 119 -12.49 27.80 -0.60
N ASP A 120 -12.34 28.93 -1.29
CA ASP A 120 -12.21 30.24 -0.65
C ASP A 120 -13.57 30.95 -0.64
N PRO A 121 -14.23 31.10 0.52
CA PRO A 121 -15.56 31.70 0.60
C PRO A 121 -15.58 33.20 0.30
N LYS A 122 -14.41 33.87 0.28
CA LYS A 122 -14.34 35.31 0.00
C LYS A 122 -14.35 35.60 -1.50
N THR A 123 -13.67 34.74 -2.26
CA THR A 123 -13.49 34.92 -3.69
C THR A 123 -14.43 34.02 -4.51
N ASP A 124 -15.06 33.02 -3.87
CA ASP A 124 -15.86 31.97 -4.51
C ASP A 124 -15.08 31.20 -5.59
N LEU A 125 -13.77 31.04 -5.34
CA LEU A 125 -12.86 30.31 -6.20
C LEU A 125 -12.47 28.97 -5.55
N TYR A 126 -12.33 27.97 -6.41
CA TYR A 126 -11.91 26.62 -6.07
C TYR A 126 -10.49 26.40 -6.60
N SER A 127 -9.62 25.88 -5.75
CA SER A 127 -8.23 25.57 -6.09
C SER A 127 -7.88 24.13 -5.70
N TYR A 128 -6.94 23.53 -6.44
CA TYR A 128 -6.47 22.18 -6.13
C TYR A 128 -5.34 22.21 -5.10
N ARG A 129 -5.51 21.45 -4.03
CA ARG A 129 -4.50 21.20 -2.99
C ARG A 129 -3.55 20.10 -3.46
N HIS A 130 -2.39 20.53 -3.90
CA HIS A 130 -1.27 19.63 -4.14
C HIS A 130 -0.72 19.14 -2.79
N ASP A 131 -0.18 17.91 -2.78
CA ASP A 131 0.46 17.37 -1.56
C ASP A 131 1.65 18.24 -1.12
N PHE A 132 2.34 18.82 -2.10
CA PHE A 132 3.44 19.75 -1.90
C PHE A 132 3.18 21.01 -2.73
N ASN A 133 3.29 22.18 -2.10
CA ASN A 133 3.09 23.48 -2.76
C ASN A 133 4.44 24.18 -2.94
N VAL A 134 5.37 23.51 -3.64
CA VAL A 134 6.74 24.00 -3.86
C VAL A 134 6.89 24.49 -5.29
N ARG A 135 7.22 25.78 -5.44
CA ARG A 135 7.46 26.45 -6.73
C ARG A 135 8.89 26.99 -6.86
N ASN A 136 9.74 26.75 -5.86
CA ASN A 136 11.10 27.29 -5.79
C ASN A 136 12.05 26.23 -5.22
N LYS A 137 13.31 26.24 -5.65
CA LYS A 137 14.38 25.34 -5.20
C LYS A 137 14.61 25.43 -3.68
N ALA A 138 14.66 26.63 -3.11
CA ALA A 138 14.84 26.82 -1.67
C ALA A 138 13.67 26.27 -0.83
N ALA A 139 12.44 26.45 -1.34
CA ALA A 139 11.26 25.88 -0.71
C ALA A 139 11.24 24.35 -0.84
N LEU A 140 11.72 23.82 -1.98
CA LEU A 140 11.88 22.39 -2.19
C LEU A 140 12.86 21.78 -1.20
N LEU A 141 14.04 22.38 -1.01
CA LEU A 141 15.01 21.97 -0.01
C LEU A 141 14.40 21.93 1.39
N THR A 142 13.71 23.00 1.80
CA THR A 142 13.09 23.08 3.12
C THR A 142 12.07 21.96 3.35
N GLU A 143 11.27 21.63 2.33
CA GLU A 143 10.30 20.54 2.42
C GLU A 143 10.98 19.16 2.41
N ILE A 144 12.04 18.97 1.62
CA ILE A 144 12.85 17.75 1.64
C ILE A 144 13.48 17.56 3.03
N GLN A 145 14.00 18.61 3.65
CA GLN A 145 14.55 18.58 5.01
C GLN A 145 13.49 18.12 6.02
N ARG A 146 12.31 18.73 5.93
CA ARG A 146 11.19 18.48 6.83
C ARG A 146 10.69 17.03 6.70
N GLN A 147 10.64 16.49 5.50
CA GLN A 147 10.23 15.10 5.28
C GLN A 147 11.32 14.13 5.74
N THR A 148 12.59 14.41 5.42
CA THR A 148 13.72 13.54 5.80
C THR A 148 13.86 13.46 7.32
N ARG A 149 13.71 14.57 8.05
CA ARG A 149 13.71 14.58 9.53
C ARG A 149 12.56 13.78 10.15
N LYS A 150 11.46 13.60 9.44
CA LYS A 150 10.34 12.73 9.88
C LYS A 150 10.57 11.26 9.55
N GLY A 151 11.75 10.91 9.02
CA GLY A 151 12.09 9.56 8.55
C GLY A 151 11.44 9.20 7.21
N GLY A 152 10.90 10.19 6.48
CA GLY A 152 10.25 9.99 5.20
C GLY A 152 11.09 10.54 4.03
N GLY A 153 11.13 9.81 2.92
CA GLY A 153 11.64 10.36 1.66
C GLY A 153 10.53 11.05 0.87
N LEU A 154 10.90 11.99 0.01
CA LEU A 154 9.97 12.67 -0.89
C LEU A 154 9.91 11.94 -2.24
N SER A 155 8.71 11.55 -2.69
CA SER A 155 8.60 10.84 -3.97
C SER A 155 8.68 11.81 -5.16
N VAL A 156 9.51 11.49 -6.15
CA VAL A 156 9.66 12.32 -7.36
C VAL A 156 8.37 12.36 -8.18
N ARG A 157 7.57 11.28 -8.14
CA ARG A 157 6.27 11.22 -8.82
C ARG A 157 5.29 12.26 -8.27
N THR A 158 5.13 12.33 -6.95
CA THR A 158 4.27 13.34 -6.32
C THR A 158 4.79 14.74 -6.54
N LEU A 159 6.12 14.90 -6.58
CA LEU A 159 6.73 16.21 -6.79
C LEU A 159 6.58 16.71 -8.23
N LYS A 160 6.76 15.83 -9.23
CA LYS A 160 6.52 16.13 -10.66
C LYS A 160 5.06 16.54 -10.91
N GLU A 161 4.14 15.98 -10.14
CA GLU A 161 2.71 16.35 -10.19
C GLU A 161 2.47 17.76 -9.64
N SER A 162 3.16 18.16 -8.57
CA SER A 162 3.04 19.52 -8.02
C SER A 162 3.79 20.59 -8.81
N TRP A 163 4.95 20.26 -9.37
CA TRP A 163 5.83 21.20 -10.07
C TRP A 163 6.56 20.49 -11.20
N LYS A 164 6.29 20.92 -12.44
CA LYS A 164 6.79 20.25 -13.66
C LYS A 164 8.32 20.32 -13.79
N GLU A 165 8.94 21.38 -13.26
CA GLU A 165 10.38 21.62 -13.29
C GLU A 165 11.12 21.01 -12.09
N ALA A 166 10.38 20.40 -11.17
CA ALA A 166 10.96 19.74 -10.00
C ALA A 166 12.05 18.69 -10.30
N PRO A 167 11.95 17.80 -11.31
CA PRO A 167 13.03 16.83 -11.57
C PRO A 167 14.34 17.52 -11.98
N GLN A 168 14.27 18.61 -12.75
CA GLN A 168 15.44 19.39 -13.12
C GLN A 168 16.05 20.07 -11.89
N ALA A 169 15.22 20.67 -11.03
CA ALA A 169 15.68 21.27 -9.78
C ALA A 169 16.32 20.22 -8.85
N ILE A 170 15.79 19.00 -8.80
CA ILE A 170 16.40 17.90 -8.02
C ILE A 170 17.75 17.50 -8.61
N GLU A 171 17.89 17.38 -9.93
CA GLU A 171 19.18 17.06 -10.56
C GLU A 171 20.25 18.12 -10.28
N GLU A 172 19.86 19.39 -10.22
CA GLU A 172 20.75 20.49 -9.84
C GLU A 172 21.15 20.39 -8.37
N LEU A 173 20.20 20.11 -7.46
CA LEU A 173 20.49 19.89 -6.03
C LEU A 173 21.30 18.61 -5.75
N GLU A 174 21.15 17.59 -6.60
CA GLU A 174 21.95 16.36 -6.57
C GLU A 174 23.41 16.65 -6.99
N LYS A 175 23.60 17.51 -8.01
CA LYS A 175 24.94 17.97 -8.43
C LYS A 175 25.62 18.86 -7.39
N GLU A 176 24.84 19.69 -6.71
CA GLU A 176 25.30 20.51 -5.58
C GLU A 176 25.57 19.67 -4.32
N GLY A 177 25.14 18.40 -4.30
CA GLY A 177 25.37 17.47 -3.19
C GLY A 177 24.47 17.72 -1.98
N GLU A 178 23.45 18.55 -2.10
CA GLU A 178 22.50 18.86 -1.01
C GLU A 178 21.43 17.78 -0.84
N VAL A 179 21.23 16.95 -1.87
CA VAL A 179 20.11 16.01 -1.97
C VAL A 179 20.56 14.67 -2.54
N TYR A 180 20.13 13.57 -1.92
CA TYR A 180 20.30 12.21 -2.44
C TYR A 180 19.05 11.75 -3.18
N VAL A 181 19.26 11.12 -4.34
CA VAL A 181 18.18 10.59 -5.17
C VAL A 181 18.34 9.08 -5.32
N THR A 182 17.34 8.33 -4.86
CA THR A 182 17.29 6.89 -5.13
C THR A 182 16.72 6.65 -6.52
N ARG A 183 17.53 6.04 -7.40
CA ARG A 183 17.13 5.65 -8.75
C ARG A 183 16.79 4.16 -8.83
N THR A 184 15.90 3.80 -9.74
CA THR A 184 15.58 2.39 -10.00
C THR A 184 16.71 1.73 -10.78
N LEU A 185 17.19 0.56 -10.33
CA LEU A 185 18.29 -0.18 -10.98
C LEU A 185 18.05 -0.52 -12.46
N LYS A 186 16.78 -0.73 -12.85
CA LYS A 186 16.42 -1.14 -14.22
C LYS A 186 16.21 0.03 -15.18
N ASP A 187 15.48 1.06 -14.73
CA ASP A 187 15.02 2.14 -15.61
C ASP A 187 15.73 3.48 -15.36
N GLY A 188 16.62 3.54 -14.36
CA GLY A 188 17.29 4.79 -13.95
C GLY A 188 16.34 5.87 -13.41
N GLN A 189 15.03 5.59 -13.35
CA GLN A 189 14.02 6.55 -12.91
C GLN A 189 14.20 6.91 -11.44
N MET A 190 14.26 8.22 -11.18
CA MET A 190 14.29 8.77 -9.83
C MET A 190 12.99 8.43 -9.10
N ARG A 191 13.09 7.79 -7.93
CA ARG A 191 11.94 7.40 -7.11
C ARG A 191 11.75 8.31 -5.92
N MET A 192 12.80 8.41 -5.11
CA MET A 192 12.76 9.06 -3.81
C MET A 192 13.91 10.04 -3.68
N VAL A 193 13.65 11.11 -2.94
CA VAL A 193 14.55 12.22 -2.70
C VAL A 193 14.71 12.37 -1.20
N PHE A 194 15.95 12.43 -0.75
CA PHE A 194 16.34 12.56 0.65
C PHE A 194 17.28 13.74 0.82
N TRP A 195 17.17 14.42 1.96
CA TRP A 195 18.12 15.46 2.32
C TRP A 195 19.49 14.84 2.62
N ASN A 196 20.57 15.41 2.09
CA ASN A 196 21.91 15.05 2.51
C ASN A 196 22.30 15.85 3.76
N GLU A 197 22.30 15.19 4.93
CA GLU A 197 22.63 15.84 6.21
C GLU A 197 24.12 16.20 6.32
N ILE A 198 24.97 15.53 5.56
CA ILE A 198 26.41 15.71 5.56
C ILE A 198 26.80 16.33 4.22
N LYS A 199 26.91 17.66 4.19
CA LYS A 199 27.31 18.36 2.97
C LYS A 199 28.71 17.91 2.57
N PRO A 200 29.00 17.74 1.26
CA PRO A 200 30.33 17.44 0.77
C PRO A 200 31.23 18.70 0.82
N ASP A 201 31.30 19.31 2.00
CA ASP A 201 32.27 20.33 2.34
C ASP A 201 33.41 19.63 3.11
N GLU A 202 34.66 20.05 2.88
CA GLU A 202 35.86 19.45 3.50
C GLU A 202 35.78 19.34 5.04
N GLU A 203 34.96 20.18 5.68
CA GLU A 203 34.78 20.26 7.12
C GLU A 203 33.69 19.32 7.67
N SER A 204 32.68 18.94 6.85
CA SER A 204 31.59 18.05 7.29
C SER A 204 31.83 16.57 6.93
N GLY A 205 32.81 16.28 6.08
CA GLY A 205 33.04 14.94 5.56
C GLY A 205 32.04 14.57 4.46
N GLY A 206 32.23 13.44 3.77
CA GLY A 206 31.37 13.03 2.65
C GLY A 206 31.99 13.21 1.26
N VAL A 207 33.29 13.51 1.19
CA VAL A 207 34.05 13.42 -0.07
C VAL A 207 33.96 11.98 -0.58
N ALA A 208 33.64 11.82 -1.86
CA ALA A 208 33.63 10.52 -2.51
C ALA A 208 35.05 9.93 -2.48
N VAL A 209 35.20 8.81 -1.79
CA VAL A 209 36.46 8.07 -1.75
C VAL A 209 36.80 7.59 -3.16
N GLU A 210 38.09 7.65 -3.52
CA GLU A 210 38.55 7.20 -4.83
C GLU A 210 38.14 5.75 -5.11
N LYS A 211 37.91 5.46 -6.39
CA LYS A 211 37.38 4.16 -6.82
C LYS A 211 38.28 3.00 -6.40
N GLU A 212 39.60 3.19 -6.40
CA GLU A 212 40.57 2.17 -6.01
C GLU A 212 40.40 1.71 -4.56
N PHE A 213 40.12 2.64 -3.64
CA PHE A 213 39.86 2.33 -2.24
C PHE A 213 38.51 1.65 -2.04
N ASN A 214 37.48 2.07 -2.80
CA ASN A 214 36.19 1.39 -2.77
C ASN A 214 36.33 -0.06 -3.28
N ASP A 215 37.03 -0.27 -4.39
CA ASP A 215 37.24 -1.61 -4.95
C ASP A 215 38.06 -2.49 -3.99
N LEU A 216 39.10 -1.92 -3.35
CA LEU A 216 39.87 -2.59 -2.30
C LEU A 216 38.98 -2.93 -1.09
N TRP A 217 38.14 -2.02 -0.63
CA TRP A 217 37.23 -2.25 0.49
C TRP A 217 36.23 -3.38 0.22
N HIS A 218 35.63 -3.42 -0.98
CA HIS A 218 34.71 -4.49 -1.35
C HIS A 218 35.42 -5.83 -1.62
N SER A 219 36.72 -5.81 -1.92
CA SER A 219 37.52 -7.03 -2.08
C SER A 219 37.86 -7.71 -0.75
N LEU A 220 37.76 -6.99 0.37
CA LEU A 220 38.00 -7.53 1.70
C LEU A 220 36.77 -8.34 2.15
N GLU A 221 36.87 -9.66 2.08
CA GLU A 221 35.85 -10.55 2.63
C GLU A 221 35.92 -10.53 4.16
N VAL A 222 34.81 -10.18 4.82
CA VAL A 222 34.71 -10.20 6.29
C VAL A 222 34.63 -11.66 6.76
N PRO A 223 35.62 -12.17 7.52
CA PRO A 223 35.59 -13.54 8.05
C PRO A 223 34.44 -13.73 9.05
N ASN A 224 34.09 -14.99 9.30
CA ASN A 224 33.08 -15.35 10.31
C ASN A 224 33.46 -14.80 11.70
N ASP A 225 32.47 -14.41 12.51
CA ASP A 225 32.65 -13.67 13.78
C ASP A 225 33.72 -14.26 14.71
N VAL A 226 33.80 -15.59 14.78
CA VAL A 226 34.77 -16.30 15.63
C VAL A 226 36.20 -16.15 15.13
N ASP A 227 36.39 -16.16 13.82
CA ASP A 227 37.72 -16.03 13.21
C ASP A 227 38.12 -14.55 13.13
N LEU A 228 37.18 -13.63 12.91
CA LEU A 228 37.39 -12.19 13.06
C LEU A 228 37.94 -11.84 14.46
N LEU A 229 37.38 -12.41 15.52
CA LEU A 229 37.85 -12.19 16.89
C LEU A 229 39.29 -12.71 17.11
N LYS A 230 39.63 -13.88 16.54
CA LYS A 230 41.01 -14.41 16.62
C LYS A 230 41.99 -13.56 15.83
N HIS A 231 41.61 -13.10 14.64
CA HIS A 231 42.43 -12.23 13.79
C HIS A 231 42.64 -10.86 14.43
N LEU A 232 41.60 -10.25 15.02
CA LEU A 232 41.73 -8.99 15.77
C LEU A 232 42.66 -9.14 16.98
N GLN A 233 42.55 -10.26 17.71
CA GLN A 233 43.43 -10.56 18.84
C GLN A 233 44.88 -10.84 18.41
N SER A 234 45.10 -11.50 17.26
CA SER A 234 46.44 -11.75 16.74
C SER A 234 47.13 -10.49 16.23
N GLU A 235 46.36 -9.55 15.68
CA GLU A 235 46.84 -8.24 15.22
C GLU A 235 46.95 -7.20 16.36
N GLY A 236 46.68 -7.60 17.61
CA GLY A 236 46.85 -6.74 18.78
C GLY A 236 45.80 -5.62 18.93
N LEU A 237 44.77 -5.60 18.08
CA LEU A 237 43.58 -4.77 18.29
C LEU A 237 42.73 -5.44 19.38
N GLN A 238 42.94 -5.03 20.63
CA GLN A 238 41.99 -5.38 21.68
C GLN A 238 40.61 -4.87 21.27
N VAL A 239 39.63 -5.77 21.31
CA VAL A 239 38.21 -5.45 21.19
C VAL A 239 37.87 -4.53 22.37
N THR A 240 38.08 -3.23 22.19
CA THR A 240 37.75 -2.24 23.21
C THR A 240 36.24 -2.20 23.31
N ALA A 241 35.77 -2.89 24.35
CA ALA A 241 34.48 -2.73 25.00
C ALA A 241 33.33 -2.38 24.03
N ALA A 242 32.87 -3.37 23.27
CA ALA A 242 31.44 -3.44 23.00
C ALA A 242 30.74 -3.30 24.36
N GLU A 243 30.03 -2.20 24.53
CA GLU A 243 29.15 -1.87 25.65
C GLU A 243 28.70 -3.15 26.34
N ALA A 244 29.21 -3.38 27.56
CA ALA A 244 28.91 -4.57 28.32
C ALA A 244 27.38 -4.71 28.35
N LEU A 245 26.86 -5.70 27.62
CA LEU A 245 25.46 -6.09 27.70
C LEU A 245 25.17 -6.27 29.19
N VAL A 246 24.38 -5.35 29.75
CA VAL A 246 24.03 -5.33 31.17
C VAL A 246 23.73 -6.76 31.57
N PRO A 247 24.48 -7.36 32.52
CA PRO A 247 24.25 -8.75 32.89
C PRO A 247 22.81 -8.85 33.35
N LYS A 248 22.01 -9.61 32.59
CA LYS A 248 20.66 -9.99 32.99
C LYS A 248 20.77 -10.54 34.41
N GLY A 249 20.17 -9.81 35.36
CA GLY A 249 20.20 -10.13 36.78
C GLY A 249 19.85 -11.60 37.03
N PRO A 250 20.24 -12.14 38.20
CA PRO A 250 20.22 -13.57 38.48
C PRO A 250 18.83 -14.13 38.17
N ALA A 251 18.81 -15.04 37.20
CA ALA A 251 17.61 -15.78 36.81
C ALA A 251 17.03 -16.43 38.08
N GLY A 252 15.91 -15.86 38.53
CA GLY A 252 15.13 -16.39 39.62
C GLY A 252 14.88 -17.86 39.41
N LYS A 253 15.26 -18.64 40.42
CA LYS A 253 15.01 -20.08 40.62
C LYS A 253 13.88 -20.60 39.73
N LYS A 254 14.21 -21.49 38.80
CA LYS A 254 13.27 -22.31 38.03
C LYS A 254 12.37 -23.08 39.01
N LYS A 255 11.22 -22.48 39.36
CA LYS A 255 10.11 -23.14 40.03
C LYS A 255 9.64 -24.27 39.11
N GLY A 256 9.53 -25.46 39.69
CA GLY A 256 9.42 -26.72 38.98
C GLY A 256 8.45 -26.75 37.80
N ARG A 257 8.88 -27.48 36.77
CA ARG A 257 8.10 -27.94 35.63
C ARG A 257 6.78 -28.54 36.11
N LYS A 258 5.71 -27.73 36.14
CA LYS A 258 4.35 -28.25 36.27
C LYS A 258 3.99 -28.90 34.95
N SER A 259 3.76 -30.22 35.05
CA SER A 259 3.24 -31.10 34.00
C SER A 259 2.11 -30.43 33.21
N ALA A 260 2.11 -30.67 31.90
CA ALA A 260 1.10 -30.19 30.97
C ALA A 260 -0.32 -30.54 31.46
N PRO A 261 -1.30 -29.64 31.34
CA PRO A 261 -2.68 -29.96 31.73
C PRO A 261 -3.23 -30.99 30.74
N ARG A 262 -3.47 -32.22 31.23
CA ARG A 262 -4.30 -33.23 30.56
C ARG A 262 -5.58 -32.56 30.09
N GLN A 263 -5.91 -32.80 28.81
CA GLN A 263 -7.18 -32.52 28.16
C GLN A 263 -8.33 -32.36 29.16
N ARG A 264 -8.83 -31.14 29.32
CA ARG A 264 -10.15 -30.92 29.90
C ARG A 264 -11.16 -31.53 28.92
N GLN A 265 -11.87 -32.57 29.35
CA GLN A 265 -13.09 -33.01 28.69
C GLN A 265 -14.11 -31.86 28.77
N MET A 266 -14.23 -31.09 27.69
CA MET A 266 -15.32 -30.13 27.53
C MET A 266 -16.60 -30.95 27.33
N ARG A 267 -17.46 -30.96 28.36
CA ARG A 267 -18.84 -31.42 28.24
C ARG A 267 -19.56 -30.46 27.29
N ILE A 268 -19.80 -30.92 26.07
CA ILE A 268 -20.64 -30.23 25.09
C ILE A 268 -22.08 -30.33 25.62
N THR A 269 -22.55 -29.29 26.31
CA THR A 269 -23.96 -29.19 26.70
C THR A 269 -24.74 -28.67 25.50
N ASN A 270 -25.14 -29.55 24.59
CA ASN A 270 -26.14 -29.25 23.56
C ASN A 270 -27.48 -28.94 24.25
N THR A 271 -27.77 -27.66 24.47
CA THR A 271 -28.97 -27.16 25.14
C THR A 271 -30.26 -27.35 24.34
N HIS A 272 -30.18 -27.74 23.07
CA HIS A 272 -31.33 -27.91 22.18
C HIS A 272 -31.88 -29.34 22.09
N LEU A 273 -31.24 -30.33 22.76
CA LEU A 273 -31.70 -31.73 22.77
C LEU A 273 -32.54 -32.09 24.01
N ARG A 274 -32.79 -31.13 24.91
CA ARG A 274 -33.61 -31.37 26.10
C ARG A 274 -35.08 -31.54 25.70
N GLY A 275 -35.56 -32.78 25.77
CA GLY A 275 -36.98 -33.12 25.68
C GLY A 275 -37.33 -34.16 24.62
N GLN A 276 -36.46 -34.41 23.64
CA GLN A 276 -36.74 -35.41 22.58
C GLN A 276 -35.98 -36.73 22.77
N ILE A 277 -34.80 -36.71 23.40
CA ILE A 277 -33.98 -37.91 23.59
C ILE A 277 -33.38 -37.89 25.00
N ASP A 278 -33.71 -38.91 25.79
CA ASP A 278 -33.11 -39.15 27.10
C ASP A 278 -31.75 -39.83 26.95
N LEU A 279 -30.68 -39.04 27.10
CA LEU A 279 -29.29 -39.46 26.97
C LEU A 279 -28.78 -40.29 28.16
N SER A 280 -29.63 -40.60 29.15
CA SER A 280 -29.30 -41.50 30.26
C SER A 280 -29.66 -42.96 29.99
N ARG A 281 -30.32 -43.26 28.86
CA ARG A 281 -30.65 -44.62 28.41
C ARG A 281 -29.93 -44.96 27.12
N ASP A 282 -29.23 -46.09 27.13
CA ASP A 282 -28.68 -46.68 25.91
C ASP A 282 -29.82 -47.33 25.12
N TYR A 283 -30.18 -46.74 23.98
CA TYR A 283 -31.16 -47.31 23.06
C TYR A 283 -30.47 -48.35 22.17
N ALA A 284 -30.63 -49.63 22.50
CA ALA A 284 -30.25 -50.74 21.64
C ALA A 284 -31.27 -50.90 20.51
N ALA A 285 -30.80 -51.03 19.27
CA ALA A 285 -31.65 -51.29 18.12
C ALA A 285 -32.38 -52.66 18.28
N PRO A 286 -33.64 -52.78 17.83
CA PRO A 286 -34.35 -54.05 17.94
C PRO A 286 -33.68 -55.09 17.05
N SER A 287 -33.39 -56.27 17.63
CA SER A 287 -32.81 -57.40 16.92
C SER A 287 -33.74 -57.83 15.78
N ALA A 288 -33.32 -57.58 14.54
CA ALA A 288 -33.89 -58.27 13.39
C ALA A 288 -33.46 -59.74 13.44
N LYS A 289 -34.43 -60.62 13.21
CA LYS A 289 -34.35 -62.09 13.25
C LYS A 289 -33.19 -62.67 12.44
#